data_AF-A0ABD6A0Z5-F1
#
_entry.id   AF-A0ABD6A0Z5-F1
#
_cell.length_a   1.000
_cell.length_b   1.000
_cell.length_c   1.000
_cell.angle_alpha   90.00
_cell.angle_beta   90.00
_cell.angle_gamma   90.00
#
_symmetry.space_group_name_H-M   'P 1'
#
loop_
_entity.id
_entity.type
_entity.pdbx_description
1 polymer ?
#
loop_
_entity_poly.entity_id
_entity_poly.type
_entity_poly.pdbx_seq_one_letter_code
_entity_poly.pdbx_strand_id
1 'polypeptide(L)' 'MPATKELKCTSPDCELDMFENHYTYDIADDHTVGDLSCPLCGGTDCLEEIEL' A
#
# COMPACT_ATOMS: atom_id res chain seq x y z
N MET A 1 2.41 16.36 -7.13
CA MET A 1 2.81 15.70 -5.86
C MET A 1 1.64 14.86 -5.45
N PRO A 2 1.68 13.55 -5.74
CA PRO A 2 0.65 12.61 -5.31
C PRO A 2 0.50 12.64 -3.79
N ALA A 3 -0.71 12.38 -3.31
CA ALA A 3 -0.92 12.19 -1.88
C ALA A 3 -0.13 10.96 -1.41
N THR A 4 0.47 11.06 -0.22
CA THR A 4 0.95 9.88 0.50
C THR A 4 -0.23 8.97 0.78
N LYS A 5 -0.05 7.67 0.51
CA LYS A 5 -1.03 6.64 0.88
C LYS A 5 -0.53 5.88 2.10
N GLU A 6 -1.34 5.83 3.14
CA GLU A 6 -1.11 4.95 4.28
C GLU A 6 -1.81 3.62 4.04
N LEU A 7 -1.08 2.51 4.18
CA LEU A 7 -1.59 1.16 3.90
C LEU A 7 -1.31 0.23 5.08
N LYS A 8 -2.26 -0.66 5.38
CA LYS A 8 -2.07 -1.78 6.32
C LYS A 8 -2.03 -3.11 5.58
N CYS A 9 -1.27 -4.06 6.13
CA CYS A 9 -1.35 -5.45 5.69
C CYS A 9 -2.42 -6.18 6.51
N THR A 10 -3.35 -6.87 5.86
CA THR A 10 -4.41 -7.65 6.51
C THR A 10 -4.10 -9.14 6.61
N SER A 11 -2.93 -9.57 6.12
CA SER A 11 -2.51 -10.97 6.21
C SER A 11 -2.24 -11.37 7.66
N PRO A 12 -2.87 -12.44 8.17
CA PRO A 12 -2.69 -12.89 9.56
C PRO A 12 -1.29 -13.47 9.83
N ASP A 13 -0.56 -13.85 8.78
CA ASP A 13 0.80 -14.40 8.86
C ASP A 13 1.88 -13.32 8.64
N CYS A 14 1.48 -12.04 8.62
CA CYS A 14 2.38 -10.91 8.37
C CYS A 14 2.43 -9.97 9.58
N GLU A 15 3.63 -9.70 10.08
CA GLU A 15 3.85 -8.80 11.22
C GLU A 15 3.89 -7.31 10.84
N LEU A 16 3.67 -6.99 9.55
CA LEU A 16 3.67 -5.60 9.08
C LEU A 16 2.35 -4.93 9.45
N ASP A 17 2.42 -3.99 10.37
CA ASP A 17 1.25 -3.22 10.82
C ASP A 17 0.81 -2.19 9.76
N MET A 18 1.72 -1.26 9.40
CA MET A 18 1.45 -0.18 8.46
C MET A 18 2.71 0.18 7.66
N PHE A 19 2.53 0.67 6.44
CA PHE A 19 3.55 1.42 5.71
C PHE A 19 2.95 2.59 4.92
N GLU A 20 3.79 3.58 4.64
CA GLU A 20 3.46 4.70 3.76
C GLU A 20 4.02 4.45 2.36
N ASN A 21 3.20 4.70 1.35
CA ASN A 21 3.62 4.74 -0.03
C ASN A 21 3.62 6.19 -0.53
N HIS A 22 4.76 6.64 -1.05
CA HIS A 22 4.96 8.00 -1.52
C HIS A 22 5.74 7.99 -2.84
N TYR A 23 5.15 8.59 -3.87
CA TYR A 23 5.79 8.81 -5.17
C TYR A 23 6.33 10.23 -5.30
N THR A 24 7.57 10.36 -5.79
CA THR A 24 8.19 11.67 -6.07
C THR A 24 7.59 12.37 -7.29
N TYR A 25 7.03 11.60 -8.22
CA TYR A 25 6.41 12.07 -9.46
C TYR A 25 4.97 11.58 -9.55
N ASP A 26 4.19 12.18 -10.44
CA ASP A 26 2.83 11.75 -10.66
C ASP A 26 2.81 10.31 -11.22
N ILE A 27 1.92 9.50 -10.65
CA ILE A 27 1.70 8.12 -11.07
C ILE A 27 0.53 8.07 -12.06
N ALA A 28 0.39 6.97 -12.80
CA ALA A 28 -0.74 6.78 -13.71
C ALA A 28 -2.07 6.88 -12.96
N ASP A 29 -3.07 7.51 -13.60
CA ASP A 29 -4.38 7.79 -13.01
C ASP A 29 -5.16 6.51 -12.61
N ASP A 30 -4.82 5.37 -13.23
CA ASP A 30 -5.41 4.06 -12.98
C ASP A 30 -4.66 3.24 -11.91
N HIS A 31 -3.61 3.79 -11.29
CA HIS A 31 -2.87 3.10 -10.25
C HIS A 31 -3.66 3.01 -8.93
N THR A 32 -3.79 1.80 -8.41
CA THR A 32 -4.60 1.47 -7.22
C THR A 32 -3.77 0.77 -6.15
N VAL A 33 -4.40 0.46 -5.01
CA VAL A 33 -3.80 -0.37 -3.95
C VAL A 33 -3.49 -1.79 -4.45
N GLY A 34 -4.29 -2.33 -5.38
CA GLY A 34 -4.11 -3.67 -5.93
C GLY A 34 -2.85 -3.82 -6.79
N ASP A 35 -2.23 -2.70 -7.19
CA ASP A 35 -0.97 -2.69 -7.93
C ASP A 35 0.26 -2.74 -7.01
N LEU A 36 0.04 -2.70 -5.68
CA LEU A 36 1.09 -2.74 -4.67
C LEU A 36 1.33 -4.16 -4.17
N SER A 37 2.51 -4.38 -3.58
CA SER A 37 2.83 -5.60 -2.83
C SER A 37 3.26 -5.23 -1.42
N CYS A 38 2.87 -6.03 -0.45
CA CYS A 38 3.32 -5.87 0.93
C CYS A 38 4.86 -6.02 0.97
N PRO A 39 5.59 -5.02 1.50
CA PRO A 39 7.06 -5.06 1.51
C PRO A 39 7.65 -6.13 2.43
N LEU A 40 6.84 -6.69 3.34
CA LEU A 40 7.28 -7.75 4.26
C LEU A 40 6.94 -9.15 3.75
N CYS A 41 5.67 -9.44 3.46
CA CYS A 41 5.24 -10.79 3.05
C CYS A 41 5.13 -11.00 1.54
N GLY A 42 5.21 -9.94 0.74
CA GLY A 42 5.08 -10.01 -0.73
C GLY A 42 3.66 -10.25 -1.25
N GLY A 43 2.65 -10.31 -0.36
CA GLY A 43 1.24 -10.45 -0.75
C GLY A 43 0.73 -9.23 -1.53
N THR A 44 -0.19 -9.47 -2.46
CA THR A 44 -0.75 -8.44 -3.37
C THR A 44 -2.24 -8.20 -3.16
N ASP A 45 -2.91 -9.11 -2.48
CA ASP A 45 -4.34 -9.10 -2.17
C ASP A 45 -4.63 -8.84 -0.68
N CYS A 46 -3.60 -8.51 0.09
CA CYS A 46 -3.65 -8.33 1.54
C CYS A 46 -3.41 -6.88 1.97
N LEU A 47 -3.59 -5.90 1.08
CA LEU A 47 -3.36 -4.49 1.36
C LEU A 47 -4.68 -3.71 1.38
N GLU A 48 -4.85 -2.88 2.41
CA GLU A 48 -5.97 -1.94 2.52
C GLU A 48 -5.44 -0.53 2.78
N GLU A 49 -5.96 0.46 2.05
CA GLU A 49 -5.68 1.88 2.29
C GLU A 49 -6.39 2.33 3.57
N ILE A 50 -5.69 3.11 4.39
CA ILE A 50 -6.20 3.68 5.63
C ILE A 50 -6.74 5.08 5.31
N GLU A 51 -8.05 5.28 5.44
CA GLU A 51 -8.69 6.59 5.32
C GLU A 51 -8.75 7.27 6.71
N LEU A 52 -8.21 8.50 6.81
CA LEU A 52 -8.26 9.36 8.00
C LEU A 52 -9.45 10.33 7.95
#